data_AF-A0A382ZCM5-F1
#
_entry.id   AF-A0A382ZCM5-F1
#
_cell.length_a   1.000
_cell.length_b   1.000
_cell.length_c   1.000
_cell.angle_alpha   90.00
_cell.angle_beta   90.00
_cell.angle_gamma   90.00
#
_symmetry.space_group_name_H-M   'P 1'
#
loop_
_entity.id
_entity.type
_entity.pdbx_description
1 polymer ?
#
loop_
_entity_poly.entity_id
_entity_poly.type
_entity_poly.pdbx_seq_one_letter_code
_entity_poly.pdbx_strand_id
1 'polypeptide(L)' 'MSFANLKSTRGSSIDNLVKAAEAVSTKSETKSYIDERFWKPTQDKAGNGYAVVRFLPAREGEDLPWVRYWDHGFKGPTGL' A
#
# COMPACT_ATOMS: atom_id res chain seq x y z
N MET A 1 1.09 -16.79 -43.48
CA MET A 1 1.16 -17.49 -42.17
C MET A 1 0.17 -18.65 -42.18
N SER A 2 0.65 -19.90 -42.19
CA SER A 2 -0.21 -21.09 -42.33
C SER A 2 -0.98 -21.41 -41.04
N PHE A 3 -2.11 -22.11 -41.17
CA PHE A 3 -2.92 -22.56 -40.03
C PHE A 3 -2.12 -23.43 -39.04
N ALA A 4 -1.14 -24.19 -39.54
CA ALA A 4 -0.20 -24.94 -38.73
C ALA A 4 0.66 -24.04 -37.81
N ASN A 5 1.12 -22.89 -38.30
CA ASN A 5 1.88 -21.91 -37.50
C ASN A 5 1.02 -21.24 -36.42
N LEU A 6 -0.26 -21.01 -36.68
CA LEU A 6 -1.19 -20.51 -35.66
C LEU A 6 -1.44 -21.53 -34.55
N LYS A 7 -1.44 -22.83 -34.87
CA LYS A 7 -1.63 -23.90 -33.87
C LYS A 7 -0.41 -24.10 -32.98
N SER A 8 0.81 -24.06 -33.54
CA SER A 8 2.05 -24.17 -32.76
C SER A 8 2.27 -22.96 -31.84
N THR A 9 1.85 -21.76 -32.27
CA THR A 9 1.99 -20.52 -31.49
C THR A 9 0.96 -20.40 -30.35
N ARG A 10 -0.20 -21.09 -30.45
CA ARG A 10 -1.21 -21.11 -29.37
C ARG A 10 -0.73 -21.83 -28.11
N GLY A 11 0.03 -22.91 -28.25
CA GLY A 11 0.57 -23.66 -27.10
C GLY A 11 1.47 -22.80 -26.23
N SER A 12 2.44 -22.12 -26.85
CA SER A 12 3.35 -21.21 -26.15
C SER A 12 2.65 -19.97 -25.57
N SER A 13 1.59 -19.50 -26.22
CA SER A 13 0.78 -18.37 -25.72
C SER A 13 0.00 -18.75 -24.47
N ILE A 14 -0.55 -19.97 -24.40
CA ILE A 14 -1.25 -20.47 -23.22
C ILE A 14 -0.28 -20.68 -22.07
N ASP A 15 0.91 -21.25 -22.33
CA ASP A 15 1.95 -21.41 -21.30
C ASP A 15 2.38 -20.06 -20.71
N ASN A 16 2.47 -19.01 -21.55
CA ASN A 16 2.75 -17.65 -21.08
C ASN A 16 1.61 -17.09 -20.23
N LEU A 17 0.35 -17.35 -20.60
CA LEU A 17 -0.82 -16.93 -19.82
C LEU A 17 -0.90 -17.68 -18.48
N VAL A 18 -0.59 -18.99 -18.45
CA VAL A 18 -0.55 -19.81 -17.23
C VAL A 18 0.56 -19.32 -16.31
N LYS A 19 1.77 -19.08 -16.81
CA LYS A 19 2.87 -18.51 -16.02
C LYS A 19 2.55 -17.12 -15.48
N ALA A 20 1.88 -16.27 -16.28
CA ALA A 20 1.43 -14.96 -15.82
C ALA A 20 0.36 -15.09 -14.71
N ALA A 21 -0.57 -16.04 -14.84
CA ALA A 21 -1.57 -16.32 -13.82
C ALA A 21 -0.94 -16.87 -12.53
N GLU A 22 0.04 -17.78 -12.63
CA GLU A 22 0.81 -18.28 -11.49
C GLU A 22 1.57 -17.17 -10.77
N ALA A 23 2.19 -16.23 -11.51
CA ALA A 23 2.88 -15.07 -10.95
C ALA A 23 1.93 -14.09 -10.24
N VAL A 24 0.68 -13.98 -10.68
CA VAL A 24 -0.35 -13.19 -10.00
C VAL A 24 -0.89 -13.90 -8.76
N SER A 25 -0.99 -15.24 -8.82
CA SER A 25 -1.47 -16.10 -7.73
C SER A 25 -0.46 -16.27 -6.59
N THR A 26 0.84 -16.07 -6.89
CA THR A 26 1.97 -16.23 -5.97
C THR A 26 2.60 -14.89 -5.58
N LYS A 27 1.84 -13.79 -5.61
CA LYS A 27 2.20 -12.64 -4.77
C LYS A 27 2.07 -13.11 -3.33
N SER A 28 3.20 -13.50 -2.72
CA SER A 28 3.29 -13.47 -1.28
C SER A 28 2.86 -12.06 -0.89
N GLU A 29 1.73 -11.96 -0.20
CA GLU A 29 1.32 -10.69 0.38
C GLU A 29 2.47 -10.27 1.28
N THR A 30 3.31 -9.37 0.78
CA THR A 30 4.14 -8.57 1.65
C THR A 30 3.13 -7.79 2.45
N LYS A 31 2.80 -8.29 3.65
CA LYS A 31 1.88 -7.62 4.58
C LYS A 31 2.52 -6.30 4.97
N SER A 32 2.34 -5.33 4.10
CA SER A 32 2.56 -3.93 4.37
C SER A 32 1.51 -3.57 5.41
N TYR A 33 1.91 -3.51 6.68
CA TYR A 33 1.11 -2.89 7.75
C TYR A 33 1.08 -1.36 7.62
N ILE A 34 1.46 -0.83 6.47
CA ILE A 34 1.51 0.60 6.20
C ILE A 34 0.09 1.03 5.86
N ASP A 35 -0.52 1.75 6.79
CA ASP A 35 -1.78 2.44 6.53
C ASP A 35 -1.49 3.69 5.68
N GLU A 36 -1.74 3.58 4.38
CA GLU A 36 -1.52 4.67 3.41
C GLU A 36 -2.50 5.84 3.58
N ARG A 37 -3.53 5.71 4.43
CA ARG A 37 -4.50 6.79 4.69
C ARG A 37 -3.93 7.91 5.55
N PHE A 38 -2.87 7.66 6.30
CA PHE A 38 -2.27 8.62 7.21
C PHE A 38 -0.91 9.08 6.70
N TRP A 39 -0.81 10.37 6.39
CA TRP A 39 0.49 10.98 6.11
C TRP A 39 1.33 11.08 7.40
N LYS A 40 2.63 10.77 7.29
CA LYS A 40 3.63 10.94 8.34
C LYS A 40 4.82 11.71 7.77
N PRO A 41 5.44 12.62 8.54
CA PRO A 41 6.65 13.30 8.09
C PRO A 41 7.78 12.28 7.90
N THR A 42 8.54 12.43 6.81
CA THR A 42 9.75 11.64 6.59
C THR A 42 10.93 12.31 7.28
N GLN A 43 11.89 11.49 7.70
CA GLN A 43 13.11 11.93 8.35
C GLN A 43 14.34 11.50 7.54
N ASP A 44 15.39 12.31 7.56
CA ASP A 44 16.71 11.93 7.08
C ASP A 44 17.41 10.96 8.06
N LYS A 45 18.60 10.48 7.69
CA LYS A 45 19.37 9.56 8.55
C LYS A 45 19.81 10.19 9.88
N ALA A 46 19.86 11.51 9.97
CA ALA A 46 20.19 12.24 11.19
C ALA A 46 18.94 12.55 12.04
N GLY A 47 17.74 12.15 11.59
CA GLY A 47 16.47 12.35 12.28
C GLY A 47 15.80 13.69 12.00
N ASN A 48 16.30 14.50 11.05
CA ASN A 48 15.67 15.78 10.70
C ASN A 48 14.57 15.57 9.67
N GLY A 49 13.53 16.42 9.71
CA GLY A 49 12.46 16.42 8.71
C GLY A 49 11.93 17.83 8.43
N TYR A 50 11.47 18.06 7.20
CA TYR A 50 10.84 19.31 6.79
C TYR A 50 9.67 19.03 5.85
N ALA A 51 8.55 19.72 6.07
CA ALA A 51 7.39 19.68 5.19
C ALA A 51 6.64 21.01 5.24
N VAL A 52 6.04 21.40 4.12
CA VAL A 52 5.07 22.50 4.06
C VAL A 52 3.68 21.88 3.91
N VAL A 53 2.82 22.08 4.90
CA VAL A 53 1.46 21.53 4.90
C VAL A 53 0.42 22.64 5.02
N ARG A 54 -0.76 22.39 4.45
CA ARG A 54 -1.92 23.27 4.55
C ARG A 54 -3.04 22.52 5.26
N PHE A 55 -3.46 23.02 6.42
CA PHE A 55 -4.66 22.52 7.08
C PHE A 55 -5.90 22.86 6.26
N LEU A 56 -6.77 21.87 6.08
CA LEU A 56 -8.04 22.03 5.38
C LEU A 56 -9.12 22.54 6.35
N PRO A 57 -10.15 23.25 5.84
CA PRO A 57 -11.31 23.61 6.64
C PRO A 57 -12.14 22.39 7.04
N ALA A 58 -13.16 22.61 7.89
CA ALA A 58 -14.07 21.56 8.31
C ALA A 58 -14.81 20.99 7.10
N ARG A 59 -15.04 19.68 7.10
CA ARG A 59 -15.85 19.02 6.07
C ARG A 59 -17.33 19.34 6.31
N GLU A 60 -18.14 19.23 5.26
CA GLU A 60 -19.60 19.28 5.37
C GLU A 60 -20.11 18.36 6.48
N GLY A 61 -20.96 18.91 7.36
CA GLY A 61 -21.56 18.21 8.50
C GLY A 61 -20.72 18.21 9.78
N GLU A 62 -19.51 18.76 9.77
CA GLU A 62 -18.64 18.87 10.95
C GLU A 62 -18.40 20.34 11.32
N ASP A 63 -18.48 20.67 12.61
CA ASP A 63 -18.30 22.05 13.11
C ASP A 63 -16.80 22.45 13.23
N LEU A 64 -15.92 21.46 13.41
CA LEU A 64 -14.49 21.67 13.64
C LEU A 64 -13.64 20.96 12.56
N PRO A 65 -12.54 21.57 12.08
CA PRO A 65 -11.63 20.96 11.10
C PRO A 65 -10.66 19.92 11.70
N TRP A 66 -10.83 19.57 12.97
CA TRP A 66 -9.93 18.67 13.70
C TRP A 66 -10.69 17.88 14.76
N VAL A 67 -10.10 16.76 15.16
CA VAL A 67 -10.61 15.90 16.24
C VAL A 67 -9.71 16.05 17.46
N ARG A 68 -10.30 16.21 18.65
CA ARG A 68 -9.58 16.09 19.91
C ARG A 68 -9.69 14.66 20.41
N TYR A 69 -8.55 14.04 20.65
CA TYR A 69 -8.44 12.65 21.08
C TYR A 69 -7.62 12.56 22.36
N TRP A 70 -7.99 11.63 23.25
CA TRP A 70 -7.28 11.35 24.49
C TRP A 70 -7.00 9.85 24.57
N ASP A 71 -5.81 9.50 25.04
CA ASP A 71 -5.37 8.12 25.16
C ASP A 71 -4.47 7.95 26.39
N HIS A 72 -4.35 6.72 26.88
CA HIS A 72 -3.44 6.34 27.94
C HIS A 72 -2.49 5.25 27.43
N GLY A 73 -1.27 5.64 27.06
CA GLY A 73 -0.22 4.72 26.64
C GLY A 73 0.73 4.38 27.77
N PHE A 74 0.63 3.18 28.36
CA PHE A 74 1.59 2.68 29.35
C PHE A 74 2.27 1.40 28.86
N LYS A 75 3.57 1.28 29.13
CA LYS A 75 4.34 0.05 28.90
C LYS A 75 4.38 -0.75 30.20
N GLY A 76 3.69 -1.89 30.24
CA GLY A 76 3.70 -2.79 31.38
C GLY A 76 4.99 -3.61 31.52
N PRO A 77 5.18 -4.33 32.65
CA PRO A 77 6.39 -5.11 32.92
C PRO A 77 6.70 -6.20 31.88
N THR A 78 5.69 -6.72 31.20
CA THR A 78 5.82 -7.73 30.13
C THR A 78 5.79 -7.10 28.73
N GLY A 79 6.07 -5.80 28.61
CA GLY A 79 5.94 -5.06 27.36
C GLY A 79 6.78 -5.67 26.23
N LEU A 80 6.18 -5.72 25.03
CA LEU A 80 6.90 -5.90 23.76
C LEU A 80 8.11 -4.96 23.66
#